data_AF-A0A536G7L3-F1
#
_entry.id   AF-A0A536G7L3-F1
#
_cell.length_a   1.000
_cell.length_b   1.000
_cell.length_c   1.000
_cell.angle_alpha   90.00
_cell.angle_beta   90.00
_cell.angle_gamma   90.00
#
_symmetry.space_group_name_H-M   'P 1'
#
loop_
_entity.id
_entity.type
_entity.pdbx_description
1 polymer ?
#
loop_
_entity_poly.entity_id
_entity_poly.type
_entity_poly.pdbx_seq_one_letter_code
_entity_poly.pdbx_strand_id
1 'polypeptide(L)'
;MSTAAATGVSRARKTFGSRRTNYPSGGAASASVSHSVIEEPKINRNLALELLRVTEAGALAAAPLQGRGNKEAADRRAVEAIRESLTSVDMRGTVVIGEGEKDEAPMLYFGESIGNGLEPEVDVAIDPIEGTSLTASGLPGAISVVALSERGTM
;
A
#
# COMPACT_ATOMS: atom_id res chain seq x y z
N MET A 1 -1.02 4.41 59.51
CA MET A 1 -1.25 5.87 59.57
C MET A 1 -1.67 6.28 58.16
N SER A 2 -2.96 6.56 57.89
CA SER A 2 -3.63 7.85 58.12
C SER A 2 -2.90 8.95 57.32
N THR A 3 -3.45 9.72 56.37
CA THR A 3 -4.80 10.30 56.16
C THR A 3 -4.75 11.07 54.80
N ALA A 4 -5.75 11.01 53.90
CA ALA A 4 -6.81 12.02 53.59
C ALA A 4 -6.28 13.43 53.19
N ALA A 5 -6.81 14.26 52.25
CA ALA A 5 -8.10 14.46 51.59
C ALA A 5 -7.87 15.40 50.35
N ALA A 6 -8.49 15.23 49.16
CA ALA A 6 -9.84 15.57 48.69
C ALA A 6 -10.18 17.07 48.46
N THR A 7 -10.50 17.44 47.20
CA THR A 7 -11.57 18.38 46.76
C THR A 7 -11.65 18.34 45.22
N GLY A 8 -12.75 18.14 44.47
CA GLY A 8 -14.16 17.90 44.76
C GLY A 8 -15.08 18.97 44.15
N VAL A 9 -15.72 18.72 42.99
CA VAL A 9 -17.07 19.18 42.53
C VAL A 9 -17.44 18.32 41.29
N SER A 10 -18.29 17.29 41.30
CA SER A 10 -19.73 17.13 41.57
C SER A 10 -20.69 17.74 40.52
N ARG A 11 -21.35 16.87 39.72
CA ARG A 11 -22.74 17.07 39.30
C ARG A 11 -23.51 15.74 39.26
N ALA A 12 -24.74 15.84 39.73
CA ALA A 12 -25.56 14.79 40.32
C ALA A 12 -26.30 13.90 39.32
N ARG A 13 -26.40 12.61 39.66
CA ARG A 13 -27.41 11.69 39.10
C ARG A 13 -28.66 11.78 39.97
N LYS A 14 -29.80 12.16 39.37
CA LYS A 14 -31.12 12.01 40.01
C LYS A 14 -31.60 10.57 39.82
N THR A 15 -32.02 9.97 40.92
CA THR A 15 -32.68 8.68 41.03
C THR A 15 -34.17 8.81 40.64
N PHE A 16 -34.75 7.76 40.07
CA PHE A 16 -36.20 7.56 40.08
C PHE A 16 -36.53 6.08 40.17
N GLY A 17 -37.35 5.71 41.16
CA GLY A 17 -37.61 4.35 41.56
C GLY A 17 -38.80 3.68 40.86
N SER A 18 -38.73 2.35 40.83
CA SER A 18 -39.81 1.35 40.94
C SER A 18 -41.25 1.73 40.59
N ARG A 19 -41.78 1.12 39.51
CA ARG A 19 -43.16 0.62 39.46
C ARG A 19 -43.33 -0.46 38.38
N ARG A 20 -43.82 -1.64 38.77
CA ARG A 20 -44.23 -2.73 37.86
C ARG A 20 -45.48 -2.30 37.08
N THR A 21 -45.52 -2.57 35.78
CA THR A 21 -46.77 -2.67 35.00
C THR A 21 -46.70 -3.87 34.06
N ASN A 22 -47.83 -4.56 33.96
CA ASN A 22 -48.07 -5.86 33.32
C ASN A 22 -47.73 -5.88 31.81
N TYR A 23 -47.11 -6.97 31.35
CA TYR A 23 -47.00 -7.31 29.94
C TYR A 23 -48.27 -8.05 29.47
N PRO A 24 -48.96 -7.60 28.40
CA PRO A 24 -49.87 -8.46 27.68
C PRO A 24 -49.06 -9.42 26.81
N SER A 25 -49.28 -10.72 26.99
CA SER A 25 -48.84 -11.75 26.07
C SER A 25 -49.65 -11.65 24.77
N GLY A 26 -49.02 -11.18 23.69
CA GLY A 26 -49.63 -11.11 22.36
C GLY A 26 -48.57 -11.17 21.29
N GLY A 27 -48.46 -12.31 20.61
CA GLY A 27 -47.57 -12.50 19.47
C GLY A 27 -48.05 -11.73 18.24
N ALA A 28 -47.11 -11.21 17.46
CA ALA A 28 -47.28 -10.91 16.04
C ALA A 28 -45.91 -10.72 15.38
N ALA A 29 -45.64 -11.59 14.39
CA ALA A 29 -44.72 -11.47 13.26
C ALA A 29 -43.36 -10.76 13.44
N SER A 30 -42.27 -11.55 13.38
CA SER A 30 -40.91 -11.07 13.12
C SER A 30 -40.79 -10.53 11.69
N ALA A 31 -41.02 -9.23 11.49
CA ALA A 31 -40.58 -8.55 10.28
C ALA A 31 -39.07 -8.32 10.39
N SER A 32 -38.28 -9.08 9.62
CA SER A 32 -36.84 -8.89 9.48
C SER A 32 -36.59 -7.54 8.79
N VAL A 33 -36.14 -6.55 9.56
CA VAL A 33 -35.66 -5.28 9.01
C VAL A 33 -34.31 -5.57 8.35
N SER A 34 -34.28 -5.63 7.02
CA SER A 34 -33.05 -5.66 6.24
C SER A 34 -32.31 -4.34 6.46
N HIS A 35 -31.27 -4.36 7.30
CA HIS A 35 -30.29 -3.29 7.35
C HIS A 35 -29.59 -3.27 5.98
N SER A 36 -29.92 -2.29 5.14
CA SER A 36 -29.11 -1.95 3.99
C SER A 36 -27.77 -1.46 4.53
N VAL A 37 -26.73 -2.28 4.38
CA VAL A 37 -25.35 -1.85 4.62
C VAL A 37 -25.11 -0.66 3.71
N ILE A 38 -24.89 0.50 4.31
CA ILE A 38 -24.37 1.67 3.58
C ILE A 38 -22.96 1.26 3.19
N GLU A 39 -22.70 1.01 1.90
CA GLU A 39 -21.33 0.87 1.41
C GLU A 39 -20.59 2.15 1.79
N GLU A 40 -19.64 2.05 2.73
CA GLU A 40 -18.73 3.15 3.00
C GLU A 40 -18.02 3.50 1.69
N PRO A 41 -17.94 4.78 1.30
CA PRO A 41 -17.22 5.18 0.11
C PRO A 41 -15.75 4.82 0.31
N LYS A 42 -15.34 3.71 -0.29
CA LYS A 42 -13.95 3.24 -0.27
C LYS A 42 -13.12 4.29 -1.00
N ILE A 43 -12.18 4.92 -0.30
CA ILE A 43 -11.20 5.81 -0.94
C ILE A 43 -10.50 5.00 -2.03
N ASN A 44 -10.74 5.37 -3.29
CA ASN A 44 -10.26 4.62 -4.44
C ASN A 44 -8.78 4.93 -4.67
N ARG A 45 -7.95 3.90 -4.77
CA ARG A 45 -6.52 4.04 -5.04
C ARG A 45 -6.32 4.17 -6.54
N ASN A 46 -5.72 5.29 -6.95
CA ASN A 46 -5.43 5.54 -8.35
C ASN A 46 -4.11 4.86 -8.71
N LEU A 47 -4.17 3.82 -9.54
CA LEU A 47 -3.01 3.02 -9.97
C LEU A 47 -1.86 3.90 -10.51
N ALA A 48 -2.15 4.93 -11.31
CA ALA A 48 -1.10 5.82 -11.83
C ALA A 48 -0.36 6.58 -10.71
N LEU A 49 -1.06 6.97 -9.65
CA LEU A 49 -0.42 7.61 -8.48
C LEU A 49 0.32 6.59 -7.61
N GLU A 50 -0.05 5.31 -7.63
CA GLU A 50 0.72 4.27 -6.97
C GLU A 50 2.05 4.03 -7.69
N LEU A 51 2.04 3.96 -9.03
CA LEU A 51 3.27 3.81 -9.83
C LEU A 51 4.21 5.00 -9.69
N LEU A 52 3.69 6.22 -9.54
CA LEU A 52 4.50 7.39 -9.21
C LEU A 52 5.34 7.15 -7.94
N ARG A 53 4.73 6.57 -6.90
CA ARG A 53 5.45 6.27 -5.65
C ARG A 53 6.49 5.17 -5.83
N VAL A 54 6.25 4.21 -6.72
CA VAL A 54 7.21 3.16 -7.04
C VAL A 54 8.47 3.77 -7.68
N THR A 55 8.32 4.64 -8.68
CA THR A 55 9.48 5.30 -9.32
C THR A 55 10.19 6.26 -8.37
N GLU A 56 9.44 6.97 -7.51
CA GLU A 56 10.02 7.79 -6.44
C GLU A 56 10.86 6.95 -5.46
N ALA A 57 10.36 5.77 -5.06
CA ALA A 57 11.07 4.88 -4.16
C ALA A 57 12.42 4.42 -4.74
N GLY A 58 12.45 4.02 -6.01
CA GLY A 58 13.69 3.65 -6.71
C GLY A 58 14.68 4.81 -6.78
N ALA A 59 14.23 5.97 -7.25
CA ALA A 59 15.07 7.15 -7.38
C ALA A 59 15.64 7.62 -6.03
N LEU A 60 14.81 7.69 -4.99
CA LEU A 60 15.24 8.11 -3.64
C LEU A 60 16.16 7.09 -2.98
N ALA A 61 15.97 5.80 -3.24
CA ALA A 61 16.87 4.76 -2.73
C ALA A 61 18.27 4.86 -3.37
N ALA A 62 18.36 5.15 -4.66
CA ALA A 62 19.63 5.31 -5.36
C ALA A 62 20.33 6.66 -5.08
N ALA A 63 19.57 7.74 -4.83
CA ALA A 63 20.10 9.10 -4.72
C ALA A 63 21.32 9.29 -3.80
N PRO A 64 21.41 8.67 -2.59
CA PRO A 64 22.59 8.84 -1.73
C PRO A 64 23.90 8.28 -2.32
N LEU A 65 23.81 7.42 -3.34
CA LEU A 65 24.94 6.80 -4.03
C LEU A 65 25.34 7.56 -5.31
N GLN A 66 24.67 8.67 -5.63
CA GLN A 66 25.05 9.53 -6.73
C GLN A 66 26.49 10.03 -6.56
N GLY A 67 27.32 9.87 -7.59
CA GLY A 67 28.72 10.31 -7.58
C GLY A 67 29.66 9.47 -6.69
N ARG A 68 29.22 8.29 -6.21
CA ARG A 68 30.03 7.41 -5.34
C ARG A 68 30.83 6.35 -6.10
N GLY A 69 30.73 6.29 -7.43
CA GLY A 69 31.45 5.32 -8.26
C GLY A 69 31.00 3.86 -8.06
N ASN A 70 29.85 3.61 -7.44
CA ASN A 70 29.35 2.27 -7.15
C ASN A 70 27.97 2.06 -7.77
N LYS A 71 27.95 1.68 -9.05
CA LYS A 71 26.72 1.52 -9.83
C LYS A 71 25.89 0.34 -9.33
N GLU A 72 26.53 -0.75 -8.95
CA GLU A 72 25.87 -1.99 -8.52
C GLU A 72 25.17 -1.79 -7.18
N ALA A 73 25.73 -0.97 -6.27
CA ALA A 73 25.05 -0.64 -5.03
C ALA A 73 23.86 0.31 -5.24
N ALA A 74 23.96 1.24 -6.18
CA ALA A 74 22.87 2.15 -6.51
C ALA A 74 21.68 1.38 -7.09
N ASP A 75 22.00 0.50 -8.02
CA ASP A 75 21.06 -0.38 -8.70
C ASP A 75 20.34 -1.34 -7.73
N ARG A 76 21.09 -2.12 -6.94
CA ARG A 76 20.50 -3.01 -5.93
C ARG A 76 19.54 -2.30 -4.97
N ARG A 77 19.90 -1.11 -4.49
CA ARG A 77 19.03 -0.34 -3.58
C ARG A 77 17.73 0.08 -4.27
N ALA A 78 17.77 0.43 -5.55
CA ALA A 78 16.59 0.77 -6.31
C ALA A 78 15.71 -0.46 -6.58
N VAL A 79 16.31 -1.59 -6.99
CA VAL A 79 15.62 -2.88 -7.20
C VAL A 79 14.85 -3.27 -5.93
N GLU A 80 15.52 -3.26 -4.77
CA GLU A 80 14.92 -3.60 -3.48
C GLU A 80 13.74 -2.67 -3.14
N ALA A 81 13.94 -1.35 -3.24
CA ALA A 81 12.92 -0.36 -2.89
C ALA A 81 11.69 -0.43 -3.80
N ILE A 82 11.90 -0.63 -5.10
CA ILE A 82 10.82 -0.80 -6.08
C ILE A 82 10.08 -2.10 -5.82
N ARG A 83 10.80 -3.21 -5.65
CA ARG A 83 10.19 -4.52 -5.42
C ARG A 83 9.31 -4.54 -4.17
N GLU A 84 9.76 -3.88 -3.10
CA GLU A 84 9.00 -3.69 -1.87
C GLU A 84 7.77 -2.80 -2.13
N SER A 85 7.94 -1.66 -2.79
CA SER A 85 6.84 -0.71 -3.07
C SER A 85 5.71 -1.37 -3.87
N LEU A 86 6.07 -2.20 -4.86
CA LEU A 86 5.14 -2.95 -5.71
C LEU A 86 4.27 -3.95 -4.94
N THR A 87 4.69 -4.43 -3.76
CA THR A 87 3.88 -5.37 -2.96
C THR A 87 2.54 -4.80 -2.53
N SER A 88 2.44 -3.48 -2.45
CA SER A 88 1.26 -2.77 -1.97
C SER A 88 0.36 -2.25 -3.10
N VAL A 89 0.76 -2.40 -4.36
CA VAL A 89 0.03 -1.86 -5.53
C VAL A 89 -1.15 -2.77 -5.87
N ASP A 90 -2.33 -2.17 -6.06
CA ASP A 90 -3.55 -2.87 -6.48
C ASP A 90 -3.42 -3.31 -7.97
N MET A 91 -2.79 -4.46 -8.22
CA MET A 91 -2.66 -5.08 -9.55
C MET A 91 -2.27 -6.57 -9.49
N ARG A 92 -2.54 -7.28 -10.59
CA ARG A 92 -1.97 -8.58 -10.95
C ARG A 92 -0.93 -8.36 -12.05
N GLY A 93 0.26 -7.91 -11.66
CA GLY A 93 1.33 -7.60 -12.60
C GLY A 93 2.17 -8.83 -12.96
N THR A 94 2.59 -8.92 -14.22
CA THR A 94 3.65 -9.84 -14.65
C THR A 94 4.77 -9.04 -15.28
N VAL A 95 5.98 -9.21 -14.77
CA VAL A 95 7.18 -8.58 -15.34
C VAL A 95 7.46 -9.20 -16.70
N VAL A 96 7.37 -8.42 -17.77
CA VAL A 96 7.72 -8.85 -19.13
C VAL A 96 9.07 -8.27 -19.57
N ILE A 97 9.45 -7.12 -19.01
CA ILE A 97 10.77 -6.51 -19.15
C ILE A 97 11.24 -6.11 -17.75
N GLY A 98 12.45 -6.50 -17.36
CA GLY A 98 13.00 -6.30 -16.02
C GLY A 98 14.51 -6.56 -15.98
N GLU A 99 15.02 -6.91 -14.80
CA GLU A 99 16.47 -7.04 -14.51
C GLU A 99 17.17 -8.17 -15.27
N GLY A 100 16.40 -9.13 -15.79
CA GLY A 100 16.91 -10.23 -16.60
C GLY A 100 16.17 -11.54 -16.39
N GLU A 101 16.84 -12.63 -16.78
CA GLU A 101 16.35 -13.99 -16.57
C GLU A 101 16.37 -14.36 -15.08
N LYS A 102 15.48 -15.27 -14.67
CA LYS A 102 15.32 -15.69 -13.26
C LYS A 102 16.61 -16.22 -12.61
N ASP A 103 17.47 -16.85 -13.39
CA ASP A 103 18.73 -17.41 -12.89
C ASP A 103 19.81 -16.32 -12.67
N GLU A 104 19.64 -15.16 -13.29
CA GLU A 104 20.58 -14.04 -13.26
C GLU A 104 20.10 -12.91 -12.32
N ALA A 105 18.79 -12.75 -12.17
CA ALA A 105 18.15 -11.72 -11.37
C ALA A 105 17.26 -12.33 -10.25
N PRO A 106 17.57 -12.10 -8.96
CA PRO A 106 16.79 -12.67 -7.85
C PRO A 106 15.42 -12.00 -7.67
N MET A 107 15.23 -10.79 -8.20
CA MET A 107 14.01 -10.00 -8.15
C MET A 107 13.83 -9.27 -9.49
N LEU A 108 12.58 -8.93 -9.80
CA LEU A 108 12.16 -8.25 -11.03
C LEU A 108 12.60 -8.99 -12.31
N TYR A 109 12.63 -10.31 -12.26
CA TYR A 109 12.98 -11.16 -13.41
C TYR A 109 11.78 -11.39 -14.34
N PHE A 110 12.05 -11.80 -15.58
CA PHE A 110 10.99 -12.09 -16.55
C PHE A 110 10.00 -13.17 -16.06
N GLY A 111 8.71 -12.85 -16.09
CA GLY A 111 7.64 -13.69 -15.59
C GLY A 111 7.35 -13.55 -14.09
N GLU A 112 8.07 -12.70 -13.35
CA GLU A 112 7.76 -12.50 -11.93
C GLU A 112 6.35 -11.91 -11.76
N SER A 113 5.58 -12.47 -10.82
CA SER A 113 4.29 -11.92 -10.39
C SER A 113 4.49 -10.85 -9.31
N ILE A 114 3.95 -9.65 -9.56
CA ILE A 114 4.07 -8.47 -8.69
C ILE A 114 2.72 -7.78 -8.50
N GLY A 115 2.63 -6.88 -7.52
CA GLY A 115 1.35 -6.37 -7.03
C GLY A 115 0.78 -7.22 -5.90
N ASN A 116 -0.35 -6.79 -5.35
CA ASN A 116 -1.03 -7.50 -4.26
C ASN A 116 -2.06 -8.54 -4.71
N GLY A 117 -2.20 -8.75 -6.02
CA GLY A 117 -3.09 -9.77 -6.59
C GLY A 117 -4.51 -9.29 -6.92
N LEU A 118 -4.83 -8.03 -6.67
CA LEU A 118 -6.12 -7.42 -7.07
C LEU A 118 -6.10 -7.01 -8.56
N GLU A 119 -7.27 -6.83 -9.17
CA GLU A 119 -7.36 -6.26 -10.52
C GLU A 119 -6.71 -4.87 -10.59
N PRO A 120 -6.16 -4.45 -11.76
CA PRO A 120 -6.22 -5.13 -13.06
C PRO A 120 -5.07 -6.12 -13.33
N GLU A 121 -5.25 -7.02 -14.31
CA GLU A 121 -4.15 -7.78 -14.93
C GLU A 121 -3.36 -6.94 -15.92
N VAL A 122 -2.04 -6.87 -15.70
CA VAL A 122 -1.16 -5.98 -16.47
C VAL A 122 0.20 -6.62 -16.76
N ASP A 123 0.73 -6.32 -17.94
CA ASP A 123 2.15 -6.53 -18.23
C ASP A 123 2.95 -5.35 -17.68
N VAL A 124 4.13 -5.64 -17.15
CA VAL A 124 4.99 -4.64 -16.49
C VAL A 124 6.37 -4.64 -17.13
N ALA A 125 6.79 -3.45 -17.56
CA ALA A 125 8.19 -3.15 -17.85
C ALA A 125 8.77 -2.33 -16.71
N ILE A 126 9.97 -2.70 -16.28
CA ILE A 126 10.64 -2.02 -15.17
C ILE A 126 12.13 -1.88 -15.43
N ASP A 127 12.65 -0.70 -15.13
CA ASP A 127 14.07 -0.43 -15.02
C ASP A 127 14.28 0.44 -13.77
N PRO A 128 14.71 -0.17 -12.66
CA PRO A 128 14.88 0.52 -11.40
C PRO A 128 15.75 1.77 -11.49
N ILE A 129 16.87 1.69 -12.24
CA ILE A 129 17.73 2.82 -12.57
C ILE A 129 18.26 2.64 -14.00
N GLU A 130 17.58 3.27 -14.95
CA GLU A 130 18.16 3.48 -16.27
C GLU A 130 19.32 4.48 -16.11
N GLY A 131 20.49 4.12 -16.65
CA GLY A 131 21.71 4.91 -16.50
C GLY A 131 22.43 4.74 -15.16
N THR A 132 22.56 3.52 -14.63
CA THR A 132 23.35 3.23 -13.40
C THR A 132 24.76 3.83 -13.39
N SER A 133 25.42 3.88 -14.56
CA SER A 133 26.74 4.51 -14.72
C SER A 133 26.70 6.03 -14.58
N LEU A 134 25.61 6.67 -15.02
CA LEU A 134 25.38 8.10 -14.82
C LEU A 134 25.17 8.40 -13.33
N THR A 135 24.36 7.59 -12.64
CA THR A 135 24.17 7.66 -11.18
C THR A 135 25.51 7.56 -10.46
N ALA A 136 26.28 6.51 -10.72
CA ALA A 136 27.58 6.31 -10.09
C ALA A 136 28.57 7.46 -10.36
N SER A 137 28.52 8.06 -11.55
CA SER A 137 29.38 9.17 -11.95
C SER A 137 28.86 10.55 -11.51
N GLY A 138 27.64 10.63 -10.97
CA GLY A 138 27.01 11.89 -10.59
C GLY A 138 26.61 12.77 -11.77
N LEU A 139 26.37 12.16 -12.93
CA LEU A 139 25.98 12.85 -14.16
C LEU A 139 24.45 12.91 -14.30
N PRO A 140 23.91 13.93 -14.97
CA PRO A 140 22.48 14.02 -15.24
C PRO A 140 22.01 12.92 -16.20
N GLY A 141 20.73 12.57 -16.15
CA GLY A 141 20.07 11.68 -17.12
C GLY A 141 19.67 10.31 -16.59
N ALA A 142 20.11 9.91 -15.39
CA ALA A 142 19.60 8.70 -14.75
C ALA A 142 18.15 8.88 -14.30
N ILE A 143 17.32 7.85 -14.50
CA ILE A 143 15.89 7.85 -14.17
C ILE A 143 15.44 6.49 -13.63
N SER A 144 14.35 6.48 -12.87
CA SER A 144 13.68 5.24 -12.44
C SER A 144 12.40 5.06 -13.26
N VAL A 145 12.18 3.87 -13.81
CA VAL A 145 11.15 3.63 -14.83
C VAL A 145 10.26 2.45 -14.43
N VAL A 146 8.94 2.68 -14.53
CA VAL A 146 7.92 1.63 -14.51
C VAL A 146 6.91 1.95 -15.59
N ALA A 147 6.53 0.95 -16.37
CA ALA A 147 5.47 1.05 -17.36
C ALA A 147 4.51 -0.14 -17.26
N LEU A 148 3.23 0.13 -17.49
CA LEU A 148 2.18 -0.88 -17.54
C LEU A 148 1.48 -0.87 -18.89
N SER A 149 1.00 -2.03 -19.30
CA SER A 149 0.02 -2.17 -20.37
C SER A 149 -1.02 -3.24 -20.02
N GLU A 150 -2.08 -3.35 -20.82
CA GLU A 150 -3.01 -4.46 -20.71
C GLU A 150 -2.27 -5.79 -20.90
N ARG A 151 -2.71 -6.84 -20.20
CA ARG A 151 -2.15 -8.19 -20.32
C ARG A 151 -2.00 -8.65 -21.78
N GLY A 152 -0.80 -9.11 -22.14
CA GLY A 152 -0.47 -9.66 -23.46
C GLY A 152 -0.22 -8.62 -24.55
N THR A 153 0.01 -7.36 -24.19
CA THR A 153 0.17 -6.25 -25.16
C THR A 153 1.57 -5.63 -25.18
N MET A 154 2.46 -6.05 -24.27
CA MET A 154 3.85 -5.61 -24.22
C MET A 154 4.82 -6.68 -24.71
#